data_AF-A0A1V9HQ37-F1
#
_entry.id   AF-A0A1V9HQ37-F1
#
_cell.length_a   1.000
_cell.length_b   1.000
_cell.length_c   1.000
_cell.angle_alpha   90.00
_cell.angle_beta   90.00
_cell.angle_gamma   90.00
#
_symmetry.space_group_name_H-M   'P 1'
#
loop_
_entity.id
_entity.type
_entity.pdbx_description
1 polymer ?
#
loop_
_entity_poly.entity_id
_entity_poly.type
_entity_poly.pdbx_seq_one_letter_code
_entity_poly.pdbx_strand_id
1 'polypeptide(L)'
;MNHLLILPILIPMLGASASLFVEHRRYGPRVQRSVAWVSIALLAAAVIALFARAADGQILVYLLGDWPARIGIVLMGDRLSAWMLLTTLILGSACLLHACAGWDRRAPHFHALFQFQLMGLNGAFLTGDIFNLFVFFEVMLIASYGLLLSGGRGLQMRVGLHYVVFNVCASTLFLIALGLLFGVFGTLNMAELSQRIADLPAQDVPLAKATLGLLLLVFCSKAALLPLYLWLPETYSRAPAAVAALFAIMTKVGLYAVLRVSSLWFGAGALHGFGRHALLWLGIATLLMAAFGVMAASRLRVMVSYLVVFSAATLFIAFSLDDAGALGAGLYYLPHSSFVAAALFMISDLIRRRRGSASDRKEVVAPLPGRAIPGTMFMIAAVAVTGLPPLPGFLAKAALLQHVPEGLVGPVWTAVLGSSLLIVIGLTRAGVRLFWRVPAAAENAPELQPPRRGRMRPVETAATVLLLGGLVAMTGAAGPLMHYTDAAAAQLRDPGAYVDQVRATTPQRRQP
;
A
#
# COMPACT_ATOMS: atom_id res chain seq x y z
N MET A 1 27.25 12.41 12.16
CA MET A 1 25.77 12.25 12.18
C MET A 1 25.36 11.39 10.99
N ASN A 2 24.50 10.39 11.18
CA ASN A 2 24.05 9.52 10.09
C ASN A 2 22.74 10.07 9.48
N HIS A 3 22.83 10.80 8.36
CA HIS A 3 21.67 11.39 7.68
C HIS A 3 20.89 10.39 6.81
N LEU A 4 21.22 9.11 6.84
CA LEU A 4 20.61 8.09 5.99
C LEU A 4 19.08 8.04 6.12
N LEU A 5 18.54 8.25 7.32
CA LEU A 5 17.10 8.18 7.61
C LEU A 5 16.25 9.25 6.93
N ILE A 6 16.80 10.43 6.71
CA ILE A 6 16.04 11.53 6.11
C ILE A 6 16.06 11.47 4.56
N LEU A 7 17.02 10.74 3.97
CA LEU A 7 17.20 10.65 2.53
C LEU A 7 15.97 10.11 1.77
N PRO A 8 15.26 9.06 2.24
CA PRO A 8 14.05 8.58 1.56
C PRO A 8 12.92 9.62 1.48
N ILE A 9 12.95 10.67 2.30
CA ILE A 9 11.99 11.79 2.27
C ILE A 9 12.54 12.92 1.39
N LEU A 10 13.79 13.32 1.60
CA LEU A 10 14.41 14.45 0.88
C LEU A 10 14.62 14.16 -0.61
N ILE A 11 15.03 12.95 -0.97
CA ILE A 11 15.33 12.61 -2.37
C ILE A 11 14.08 12.78 -3.25
N PRO A 12 12.91 12.19 -2.92
CA PRO A 12 11.69 12.45 -3.69
C PRO A 12 11.20 13.89 -3.59
N MET A 13 11.39 14.57 -2.44
CA MET A 13 11.04 16.00 -2.32
C MET A 13 11.83 16.85 -3.32
N LEU A 14 13.16 16.70 -3.37
CA LEU A 14 14.03 17.41 -4.30
C LEU A 14 13.76 16.98 -5.75
N GLY A 15 13.51 15.70 -5.98
CA GLY A 15 13.10 15.17 -7.28
C GLY A 15 11.78 15.78 -7.77
N ALA A 16 10.82 16.02 -6.87
CA ALA A 16 9.57 16.69 -7.17
C ALA A 16 9.80 18.16 -7.53
N SER A 17 10.54 18.90 -6.71
CA SER A 17 10.91 20.30 -6.95
C SER A 17 11.66 20.45 -8.29
N ALA A 18 12.68 19.62 -8.55
CA ALA A 18 13.41 19.62 -9.81
C ALA A 18 12.49 19.31 -11.01
N SER A 19 11.53 18.40 -10.85
CA SER A 19 10.55 18.09 -11.91
C SER A 19 9.62 19.27 -12.24
N LEU A 20 9.37 20.17 -11.28
CA LEU A 20 8.61 21.41 -11.51
C LEU A 20 9.42 22.45 -12.28
N PHE A 21 10.72 22.61 -11.98
CA PHE A 21 11.60 23.53 -12.72
C PHE A 21 11.86 23.06 -14.16
N VAL A 22 11.92 21.75 -14.37
CA VAL A 22 12.05 21.15 -15.71
C VAL A 22 10.66 20.99 -16.33
N GLU A 23 10.02 22.11 -16.68
CA GLU A 23 8.67 22.09 -17.23
C GLU A 23 8.63 21.35 -18.59
N HIS A 24 7.62 20.49 -18.74
CA HIS A 24 7.42 19.63 -19.91
C HIS A 24 7.45 20.40 -21.23
N ARG A 25 6.87 21.61 -21.24
CA ARG A 25 6.75 22.46 -22.44
C ARG A 25 8.09 23.04 -22.89
N ARG A 26 9.03 23.25 -21.96
CA ARG A 26 10.31 23.93 -22.22
C ARG A 26 11.45 22.96 -22.50
N TYR A 27 11.53 21.86 -21.75
CA TYR A 27 12.67 20.91 -21.81
C TYR A 27 12.30 19.52 -22.34
N GLY A 28 11.00 19.26 -22.54
CA GLY A 28 10.50 18.00 -23.09
C GLY A 28 10.45 16.81 -22.11
N PRO A 29 9.80 15.70 -22.51
CA PRO A 29 9.56 14.54 -21.65
C PRO A 29 10.83 13.79 -21.23
N ARG A 30 11.90 13.84 -22.03
CA ARG A 30 13.11 13.06 -21.76
C ARG A 30 13.81 13.53 -20.48
N VAL A 31 13.91 14.86 -20.30
CA VAL A 31 14.59 15.45 -19.14
C VAL A 31 13.77 15.24 -17.86
N GLN A 32 12.45 15.38 -17.91
CA GLN A 32 11.59 15.06 -16.76
C GLN A 32 11.72 13.59 -16.32
N ARG A 33 11.75 12.67 -17.30
CA ARG A 33 11.95 11.25 -17.02
C ARG A 33 13.33 10.97 -16.43
N SER A 34 14.39 11.62 -16.92
CA SER A 34 15.73 11.42 -16.36
C SER A 34 15.79 11.93 -14.92
N VAL A 35 15.21 13.09 -14.61
CA VAL A 35 15.10 13.59 -13.22
C VAL A 35 14.36 12.59 -12.33
N ALA A 36 13.21 12.08 -12.79
CA ALA A 36 12.44 11.10 -12.04
C ALA A 36 13.22 9.79 -11.79
N TRP A 37 13.92 9.27 -12.79
CA TRP A 37 14.72 8.05 -12.66
C TRP A 37 15.98 8.24 -11.82
N VAL A 38 16.64 9.40 -11.89
CA VAL A 38 17.76 9.75 -10.99
C VAL A 38 17.26 9.80 -9.54
N SER A 39 16.11 10.42 -9.29
CA SER A 39 15.48 10.41 -7.96
C SER A 39 15.22 8.98 -7.46
N ILE A 40 14.64 8.11 -8.31
CA ILE A 40 14.41 6.69 -7.95
C ILE A 40 15.72 5.95 -7.70
N ALA A 41 16.77 6.17 -8.49
CA ALA A 41 18.06 5.52 -8.30
C ALA A 41 18.74 5.93 -6.98
N LEU A 42 18.72 7.23 -6.66
CA LEU A 42 19.22 7.74 -5.39
C LEU A 42 18.38 7.21 -4.21
N LEU A 43 17.05 7.17 -4.37
CA LEU A 43 16.15 6.59 -3.38
C LEU A 43 16.46 5.10 -3.17
N ALA A 44 16.73 4.35 -4.25
CA ALA A 44 17.10 2.94 -4.17
C ALA A 44 18.36 2.73 -3.35
N ALA A 45 19.41 3.52 -3.59
CA ALA A 45 20.64 3.45 -2.81
C ALA A 45 20.39 3.71 -1.32
N ALA A 46 19.61 4.74 -0.98
CA ALA A 46 19.27 5.07 0.41
C ALA A 46 18.44 3.96 1.08
N VAL A 47 17.41 3.46 0.39
CA VAL A 47 16.52 2.41 0.92
C VAL A 47 17.27 1.08 1.09
N ILE A 48 18.12 0.69 0.15
CA ILE A 48 18.92 -0.55 0.26
C ILE A 48 19.90 -0.45 1.45
N ALA A 49 20.58 0.68 1.61
CA ALA A 49 21.48 0.90 2.74
C ALA A 49 20.74 0.90 4.09
N LEU A 50 19.52 1.46 4.14
CA LEU A 50 18.67 1.43 5.34
C LEU A 50 18.16 0.02 5.63
N PHE A 51 17.73 -0.70 4.59
CA PHE A 51 17.27 -2.08 4.68
C PHE A 51 18.36 -3.01 5.21
N ALA A 52 19.61 -2.89 4.74
CA ALA A 52 20.74 -3.68 5.23
C ALA A 52 20.96 -3.48 6.74
N ARG A 53 20.92 -2.23 7.22
CA ARG A 53 21.10 -1.94 8.66
C ARG A 53 19.92 -2.42 9.51
N ALA A 54 18.69 -2.25 9.02
CA ALA A 54 17.51 -2.76 9.69
C ALA A 54 17.48 -4.31 9.71
N ALA A 55 18.03 -4.95 8.69
CA ALA A 55 18.14 -6.41 8.61
C ALA A 55 19.02 -7.03 9.70
N ASP A 56 19.97 -6.27 10.26
CA ASP A 56 20.77 -6.65 11.44
C ASP A 56 20.02 -6.42 12.76
N GLY A 57 18.79 -5.92 12.72
CA GLY A 57 17.95 -5.64 13.90
C GLY A 57 18.16 -4.25 14.50
N GLN A 58 19.02 -3.42 13.90
CA GLN A 58 19.25 -2.06 14.37
C GLN A 58 18.00 -1.20 14.20
N ILE A 59 17.65 -0.47 15.26
CA ILE A 59 16.64 0.60 15.20
C ILE A 59 17.40 1.92 15.03
N LEU A 60 17.25 2.52 13.86
CA LEU A 60 17.87 3.79 13.53
C LEU A 60 16.98 4.92 14.04
N VAL A 61 17.58 5.91 14.71
CA VAL A 61 16.89 7.10 15.21
C VAL A 61 17.56 8.34 14.64
N TYR A 62 16.76 9.29 14.17
CA TYR A 62 17.23 10.57 13.66
C TYR A 62 16.41 11.72 14.25
N LEU A 63 17.07 12.55 15.05
CA LEU A 63 16.49 13.75 15.66
C LEU A 63 16.49 14.88 14.63
N LEU A 64 15.31 15.27 14.15
CA LEU A 64 15.19 16.33 13.16
C LEU A 64 15.52 17.68 13.83
N GLY A 65 16.49 18.41 13.25
CA GLY A 65 16.97 19.66 13.83
C GLY A 65 17.82 19.48 15.09
N ASP A 66 18.15 18.24 15.48
CA ASP A 66 18.92 17.91 16.68
C ASP A 66 18.25 18.40 17.98
N TRP A 67 16.92 18.52 17.99
CA TRP A 67 16.15 18.78 19.20
C TRP A 67 15.96 17.50 20.01
N PRO A 68 15.87 17.58 21.36
CA PRO A 68 15.53 16.44 22.20
C PRO A 68 14.25 15.74 21.73
N ALA A 69 14.24 14.41 21.73
CA ALA A 69 13.13 13.59 21.22
C ALA A 69 11.75 13.91 21.83
N ARG A 70 11.71 14.48 23.05
CA ARG A 70 10.47 14.87 23.74
C ARG A 70 9.77 16.08 23.12
N ILE A 71 10.51 16.95 22.45
CA ILE A 71 9.98 18.20 21.86
C ILE A 71 10.15 18.27 20.34
N GLY A 72 11.15 17.56 19.80
CA GLY A 72 11.44 17.52 18.37
C GLY A 72 10.77 16.37 17.62
N ILE A 73 10.74 16.49 16.30
CA ILE A 73 10.31 15.40 15.41
C ILE A 73 11.42 14.35 15.34
N VAL A 74 11.05 13.09 15.49
CA VAL A 74 11.98 11.96 15.37
C VAL A 74 11.61 11.11 14.17
N LEU A 75 12.62 10.73 13.38
CA LEU A 75 12.48 9.70 12.36
C LEU A 75 13.06 8.38 12.88
N MET A 76 12.35 7.29 12.59
CA MET A 76 12.58 5.93 13.07
C MET A 76 12.67 4.98 11.87
N GLY A 77 13.76 4.23 11.79
CA GLY A 77 13.92 3.16 10.81
C GLY A 77 14.18 1.85 11.51
N ASP A 78 13.16 1.00 11.54
CA ASP A 78 13.23 -0.37 12.02
C ASP A 78 12.93 -1.37 10.89
N ARG A 79 12.79 -2.66 11.22
CA ARG A 79 12.53 -3.70 10.20
C ARG A 79 11.23 -3.48 9.43
N LEU A 80 10.17 -3.04 10.12
CA LEU A 80 8.87 -2.79 9.50
C LEU A 80 8.97 -1.60 8.53
N SER A 81 9.52 -0.47 8.96
CA SER A 81 9.68 0.71 8.12
C SER A 81 10.56 0.42 6.90
N ALA A 82 11.67 -0.30 7.07
CA ALA A 82 12.54 -0.71 5.98
C ALA A 82 11.83 -1.63 4.95
N TRP A 83 11.00 -2.57 5.44
CA TRP A 83 10.20 -3.45 4.58
C TRP A 83 9.18 -2.66 3.73
N MET A 84 8.53 -1.68 4.34
CA MET A 84 7.57 -0.80 3.67
C MET A 84 8.24 0.10 2.62
N LEU A 85 9.43 0.63 2.92
CA LEU A 85 10.24 1.42 1.98
C LEU A 85 10.67 0.58 0.77
N LEU A 86 11.18 -0.62 1.00
CA LEU A 86 11.61 -1.53 -0.07
C LEU A 86 10.44 -1.90 -0.99
N THR A 87 9.29 -2.25 -0.39
CA THR A 87 8.05 -2.54 -1.12
C THR A 87 7.62 -1.34 -1.98
N THR A 88 7.64 -0.15 -1.39
CA THR A 88 7.27 1.11 -2.07
C THR A 88 8.22 1.45 -3.20
N LEU A 89 9.53 1.23 -3.03
CA LEU A 89 10.53 1.45 -4.06
C LEU A 89 10.30 0.57 -5.29
N ILE A 90 10.11 -0.74 -5.08
CA ILE A 90 9.91 -1.71 -6.18
C ILE A 90 8.61 -1.39 -6.92
N LEU A 91 7.51 -1.21 -6.18
CA LEU A 91 6.20 -0.89 -6.73
C LEU A 91 6.20 0.45 -7.46
N GLY A 92 6.80 1.49 -6.85
CA GLY A 92 6.96 2.81 -7.43
C GLY A 92 7.78 2.78 -8.72
N SER A 93 8.89 2.05 -8.75
CA SER A 93 9.73 1.90 -9.94
C SER A 93 8.96 1.30 -11.11
N ALA A 94 8.18 0.23 -10.85
CA ALA A 94 7.31 -0.37 -11.87
C ALA A 94 6.22 0.61 -12.35
N CYS A 95 5.60 1.36 -11.42
CA CYS A 95 4.55 2.33 -11.76
C CYS A 95 5.10 3.49 -12.61
N LEU A 96 6.29 4.01 -12.29
CA LEU A 96 6.97 5.03 -13.07
C LEU A 96 7.31 4.51 -14.47
N LEU A 97 7.83 3.29 -14.57
CA LEU A 97 8.14 2.64 -15.84
C LEU A 97 6.89 2.51 -16.71
N HIS A 98 5.78 2.01 -16.15
CA HIS A 98 4.50 1.90 -16.86
C HIS A 98 3.98 3.27 -17.33
N ALA A 99 4.07 4.30 -16.47
CA ALA A 99 3.62 5.65 -16.82
C ALA A 99 4.43 6.27 -17.97
N CYS A 100 5.75 6.02 -17.99
CA CYS A 100 6.68 6.49 -19.04
C CYS A 100 6.36 5.94 -20.43
N ALA A 101 5.51 4.92 -20.53
CA ALA A 101 5.03 4.45 -21.83
C ALA A 101 4.16 5.48 -22.57
N GLY A 102 3.72 6.55 -21.92
CA GLY A 102 3.11 7.73 -22.56
C GLY A 102 1.92 8.32 -21.82
N TRP A 103 1.59 7.82 -20.63
CA TRP A 103 0.62 8.47 -19.74
C TRP A 103 1.18 9.77 -19.18
N ASP A 104 2.45 9.75 -18.79
CA ASP A 104 3.20 10.92 -18.27
C ASP A 104 3.12 12.14 -19.19
N ARG A 105 3.06 11.95 -20.52
CA ARG A 105 2.92 13.06 -21.49
C ARG A 105 1.55 13.73 -21.49
N ARG A 106 0.52 13.06 -20.95
CA ARG A 106 -0.86 13.58 -20.90
C ARG A 106 -1.14 14.36 -19.62
N ALA A 107 -0.24 14.28 -18.64
CA ALA A 107 -0.38 14.77 -17.30
C ALA A 107 0.81 15.68 -16.95
N PRO A 108 0.70 17.02 -17.15
CA PRO A 108 1.84 17.95 -17.10
C PRO A 108 2.69 17.89 -15.84
N HIS A 109 2.05 17.68 -14.68
CA HIS A 109 2.71 17.63 -13.37
C HIS A 109 2.86 16.20 -12.82
N PHE A 110 2.73 15.18 -13.67
CA PHE A 110 2.76 13.78 -13.24
C PHE A 110 4.02 13.44 -12.44
N HIS A 111 5.20 13.76 -12.96
CA HIS A 111 6.48 13.39 -12.32
C HIS A 111 6.65 14.08 -10.96
N ALA A 112 6.28 15.36 -10.85
CA ALA A 112 6.32 16.07 -9.57
C ALA A 112 5.36 15.46 -8.55
N LEU A 113 4.10 15.24 -8.92
CA LEU A 113 3.09 14.63 -8.05
C LEU A 113 3.45 13.18 -7.67
N PHE A 114 4.05 12.43 -8.58
CA PHE A 114 4.54 11.08 -8.33
C PHE A 114 5.67 11.06 -7.30
N GLN A 115 6.61 12.00 -7.40
CA GLN A 115 7.70 12.13 -6.43
C GLN A 115 7.20 12.64 -5.07
N PHE A 116 6.23 13.57 -5.02
CA PHE A 116 5.55 13.95 -3.76
C PHE A 116 4.77 12.78 -3.14
N GLN A 117 4.14 11.92 -3.96
CA GLN A 117 3.50 10.71 -3.46
C GLN A 117 4.52 9.80 -2.76
N LEU A 118 5.70 9.59 -3.36
CA LEU A 118 6.77 8.79 -2.76
C LEU A 118 7.34 9.44 -1.49
N MET A 119 7.50 10.78 -1.47
CA MET A 119 7.87 11.53 -0.27
C MET A 119 6.89 11.27 0.88
N GLY A 120 5.58 11.42 0.62
CA GLY A 120 4.54 11.20 1.62
C GLY A 120 4.50 9.75 2.11
N LEU A 121 4.60 8.78 1.20
CA LEU A 121 4.69 7.36 1.55
C LEU A 121 5.89 7.06 2.44
N ASN A 122 7.09 7.45 2.02
CA ASN A 122 8.32 7.17 2.76
C ASN A 122 8.33 7.87 4.12
N GLY A 123 7.84 9.10 4.18
CA GLY A 123 7.74 9.85 5.43
C GLY A 123 6.77 9.22 6.42
N ALA A 124 5.62 8.73 5.95
CA ALA A 124 4.65 8.03 6.80
C ALA A 124 5.23 6.76 7.43
N PHE A 125 6.11 6.03 6.71
CA PHE A 125 6.77 4.86 7.26
C PHE A 125 7.91 5.20 8.23
N LEU A 126 8.55 6.36 8.07
CA LEU A 126 9.74 6.74 8.84
C LEU A 126 9.45 7.64 10.04
N THR A 127 8.25 8.18 10.19
CA THR A 127 7.95 9.08 11.30
C THR A 127 7.76 8.33 12.63
N GLY A 128 8.36 8.86 13.70
CA GLY A 128 8.13 8.45 15.09
C GLY A 128 7.14 9.34 15.84
N ASP A 129 6.49 10.28 15.15
CA ASP A 129 5.51 11.21 15.70
C ASP A 129 4.16 11.10 14.97
N ILE A 130 3.05 11.07 15.72
CA ILE A 130 1.70 10.82 15.21
C ILE A 130 1.11 12.03 14.47
N PHE A 131 1.49 13.27 14.82
CA PHE A 131 1.10 14.46 14.07
C PHE A 131 1.87 14.54 12.76
N ASN A 132 3.17 14.23 12.79
CA ASN A 132 3.95 14.17 11.57
C ASN A 132 3.50 13.01 10.64
N LEU A 133 2.94 11.92 11.19
CA LEU A 133 2.23 10.89 10.41
C LEU A 133 1.01 11.47 9.69
N PHE A 134 0.21 12.30 10.36
CA PHE A 134 -0.88 13.04 9.73
C PHE A 134 -0.38 13.94 8.59
N VAL A 135 0.70 14.70 8.81
CA VAL A 135 1.28 15.56 7.77
C VAL A 135 1.68 14.75 6.53
N PHE A 136 2.36 13.61 6.71
CA PHE A 136 2.73 12.75 5.59
C PHE A 136 1.54 12.07 4.91
N PHE A 137 0.46 11.78 5.65
CA PHE A 137 -0.81 11.34 5.05
C PHE A 137 -1.38 12.42 4.13
N GLU A 138 -1.40 13.69 4.58
CA GLU A 138 -1.91 14.79 3.75
C GLU A 138 -1.03 15.05 2.53
N VAL A 139 0.30 15.04 2.67
CA VAL A 139 1.22 15.18 1.53
C VAL A 139 0.94 14.08 0.49
N MET A 140 0.84 12.83 0.93
CA MET A 140 0.52 11.71 0.05
C MET A 140 -0.89 11.84 -0.56
N LEU A 141 -1.89 12.26 0.21
CA LEU A 141 -3.26 12.36 -0.28
C LEU A 141 -3.42 13.48 -1.30
N ILE A 142 -2.85 14.67 -1.06
CA ILE A 142 -2.88 15.78 -2.00
C ILE A 142 -2.18 15.40 -3.32
N ALA A 143 -1.02 14.75 -3.23
CA ALA A 143 -0.35 14.19 -4.40
C ALA A 143 -1.26 13.19 -5.14
N SER A 144 -1.96 12.33 -4.41
CA SER A 144 -2.87 11.33 -4.98
C SER A 144 -4.08 11.96 -5.67
N TYR A 145 -4.64 13.06 -5.13
CA TYR A 145 -5.73 13.81 -5.76
C TYR A 145 -5.26 14.37 -7.11
N GLY A 146 -4.07 14.99 -7.11
CA GLY A 146 -3.46 15.49 -8.32
C GLY A 146 -3.26 14.39 -9.37
N LEU A 147 -2.70 13.23 -8.98
CA LEU A 147 -2.46 12.10 -9.88
C LEU A 147 -3.76 11.48 -10.42
N LEU A 148 -4.79 11.38 -9.58
CA LEU A 148 -6.10 10.85 -9.95
C LEU A 148 -6.81 11.77 -10.94
N LEU A 149 -6.74 13.09 -10.72
CA LEU A 149 -7.44 14.08 -11.54
C LEU A 149 -6.65 14.49 -12.79
N SER A 150 -5.33 14.23 -12.82
CA SER A 150 -4.47 14.63 -13.93
C SER A 150 -4.91 13.98 -15.24
N GLY A 151 -5.25 14.81 -16.24
CA GLY A 151 -5.74 14.35 -17.54
C GLY A 151 -7.15 13.74 -17.54
N GLY A 152 -7.87 13.82 -16.41
CA GLY A 152 -9.23 13.32 -16.27
C GLY A 152 -10.31 14.28 -16.76
N ARG A 153 -11.43 13.74 -17.26
CA ARG A 153 -12.61 14.50 -17.70
C ARG A 153 -13.90 13.82 -17.22
N GLY A 154 -14.97 14.60 -17.05
CA GLY A 154 -16.32 14.12 -16.77
C GLY A 154 -16.40 13.26 -15.51
N LEU A 155 -16.79 11.99 -15.67
CA LEU A 155 -17.04 11.06 -14.56
C LEU A 155 -15.81 10.83 -13.66
N GLN A 156 -14.59 10.91 -14.20
CA GLN A 156 -13.36 10.81 -13.40
C GLN A 156 -13.22 11.98 -12.42
N MET A 157 -13.65 13.18 -12.80
CA MET A 157 -13.65 14.36 -11.93
C MET A 157 -14.67 14.20 -10.79
N ARG A 158 -15.90 13.74 -11.11
CA ARG A 158 -16.93 13.49 -10.10
C ARG A 158 -16.49 12.46 -9.06
N VAL A 159 -15.93 11.34 -9.50
CA VAL A 159 -15.40 10.30 -8.60
C VAL A 159 -14.20 10.82 -7.81
N GLY A 160 -13.32 11.60 -8.43
CA GLY A 160 -12.21 12.25 -7.73
C GLY A 160 -12.67 13.21 -6.64
N LEU A 161 -13.76 13.96 -6.85
CA LEU A 161 -14.34 14.80 -5.81
C LEU A 161 -14.86 13.97 -4.62
N HIS A 162 -15.55 12.85 -4.86
CA HIS A 162 -15.97 11.94 -3.79
C HIS A 162 -14.77 11.41 -2.99
N TYR A 163 -13.68 11.05 -3.67
CA TYR A 163 -12.45 10.62 -3.03
C TYR A 163 -11.82 11.71 -2.15
N VAL A 164 -11.76 12.96 -2.64
CA VAL A 164 -11.27 14.11 -1.89
C VAL A 164 -12.14 14.37 -0.67
N VAL A 165 -13.46 14.48 -0.84
CA VAL A 165 -14.40 14.77 0.25
C VAL A 165 -14.31 13.72 1.36
N PHE A 166 -14.35 12.44 1.00
CA PHE A 166 -14.23 11.36 1.98
C PHE A 166 -12.92 11.46 2.77
N ASN A 167 -11.80 11.69 2.08
CA ASN A 167 -10.50 11.74 2.73
C ASN A 167 -10.30 12.99 3.57
N VAL A 168 -10.79 14.15 3.12
CA VAL A 168 -10.79 15.38 3.91
C VAL A 168 -11.61 15.20 5.19
N CYS A 169 -12.80 14.59 5.12
CA CYS A 169 -13.59 14.28 6.31
C CYS A 169 -12.82 13.36 7.29
N ALA A 170 -12.20 12.30 6.78
CA ALA A 170 -11.37 11.41 7.59
C ALA A 170 -10.14 12.13 8.20
N SER A 171 -9.54 13.06 7.46
CA SER A 171 -8.38 13.84 7.90
C SER A 171 -8.76 14.91 8.93
N THR A 172 -9.94 15.51 8.83
CA THR A 172 -10.49 16.37 9.90
C THR A 172 -10.72 15.58 11.19
N LEU A 173 -11.28 14.37 11.09
CA LEU A 173 -11.41 13.47 12.25
C LEU A 173 -10.04 13.08 12.82
N PHE A 174 -9.02 12.92 11.97
CA PHE A 174 -7.65 12.69 12.42
C PHE A 174 -7.13 13.87 13.25
N LEU A 175 -7.28 15.12 12.77
CA LEU A 175 -6.86 16.30 13.53
C LEU A 175 -7.60 16.44 14.87
N ILE A 176 -8.90 16.13 14.90
CA ILE A 176 -9.68 16.11 16.15
C ILE A 176 -9.11 15.06 17.11
N ALA A 177 -8.85 13.84 16.64
CA ALA A 177 -8.26 12.77 17.43
C ALA A 177 -6.88 13.17 17.98
N LEU A 178 -6.06 13.85 17.18
CA LEU A 178 -4.75 14.36 17.59
C LEU A 178 -4.86 15.46 18.64
N GLY A 179 -5.81 16.38 18.51
CA GLY A 179 -6.08 17.41 19.51
C GLY A 179 -6.51 16.81 20.85
N LEU A 180 -7.39 15.82 20.83
CA LEU A 180 -7.79 15.08 22.03
C LEU A 180 -6.61 14.30 22.62
N LEU A 181 -5.82 13.63 21.79
CA LEU A 181 -4.64 12.87 22.23
C LEU A 181 -3.61 13.78 22.92
N PHE A 182 -3.34 14.94 22.33
CA PHE A 182 -2.46 15.94 22.94
C PHE A 182 -3.06 16.51 24.23
N GLY A 183 -4.38 16.73 24.27
CA GLY A 183 -5.07 17.21 25.48
C GLY A 183 -4.98 16.23 26.65
N VAL A 184 -5.07 14.92 26.39
CA VAL A 184 -4.99 13.87 27.42
C VAL A 184 -3.54 13.58 27.83
N PHE A 185 -2.66 13.40 26.85
CA PHE A 185 -1.31 12.89 27.11
C PHE A 185 -0.22 13.95 27.05
N GLY A 186 -0.46 15.16 26.55
CA GLY A 186 0.51 16.26 26.50
C GLY A 186 1.72 16.04 25.57
N THR A 187 1.67 15.06 24.68
CA THR A 187 2.74 14.75 23.71
C THR A 187 2.19 14.03 22.48
N LEU A 188 2.92 14.10 21.37
CA LEU A 188 2.58 13.45 20.08
C LEU A 188 3.70 12.50 19.61
N ASN A 189 4.80 12.40 20.37
CA ASN A 189 5.84 11.43 20.12
C ASN A 189 5.31 10.02 20.45
N MET A 190 5.38 9.08 19.50
CA MET A 190 4.79 7.75 19.66
C MET A 190 5.44 6.93 20.77
N ALA A 191 6.75 7.09 20.99
CA ALA A 191 7.46 6.38 22.05
C ALA A 191 7.12 6.95 23.44
N GLU A 192 7.05 8.27 23.57
CA GLU A 192 6.64 8.89 24.84
C GLU A 192 5.16 8.61 25.16
N LEU A 193 4.28 8.61 24.14
CA LEU A 193 2.88 8.21 24.29
C LEU A 193 2.74 6.80 24.84
N SER A 194 3.55 5.83 24.36
CA SER A 194 3.49 4.46 24.87
C SER A 194 3.70 4.36 26.38
N GLN A 195 4.56 5.22 26.92
CA GLN A 195 4.92 5.26 28.33
C GLN A 195 3.83 5.94 29.16
N ARG A 196 3.31 7.09 28.69
CA ARG A 196 2.18 7.77 29.35
C ARG A 196 0.89 6.94 29.35
N ILE A 197 0.71 6.08 28.36
CA ILE A 197 -0.39 5.12 28.31
C ILE A 197 -0.20 4.00 29.34
N ALA A 198 1.03 3.53 29.54
CA ALA A 198 1.33 2.51 30.55
C ALA A 198 1.06 3.02 31.98
N ASP A 199 1.34 4.29 32.23
CA ASP A 199 1.15 4.95 33.54
C ASP A 199 -0.24 5.60 33.72
N LEU A 200 -1.20 5.31 32.82
CA LEU A 200 -2.47 6.02 32.79
C LEU A 200 -3.35 5.69 34.03
N PRO A 201 -3.82 6.71 34.78
CA PRO A 201 -4.76 6.50 35.87
C PRO A 201 -6.07 5.86 35.40
N ALA A 202 -6.65 4.97 36.22
CA ALA A 202 -7.86 4.22 35.86
C ALA A 202 -9.05 5.11 35.45
N GLN A 203 -9.15 6.31 36.02
CA GLN A 203 -10.20 7.30 35.74
C GLN A 203 -10.13 7.87 34.30
N ASP A 204 -8.93 7.93 33.70
CA ASP A 204 -8.71 8.55 32.38
C ASP A 204 -8.76 7.51 31.24
N VAL A 205 -8.79 6.23 31.58
CA VAL A 205 -8.88 5.10 30.62
C VAL A 205 -10.07 5.22 29.66
N PRO A 206 -11.30 5.58 30.08
CA PRO A 206 -12.42 5.73 29.14
C PRO A 206 -12.19 6.82 28.10
N LEU A 207 -11.65 7.97 28.51
CA LEU A 207 -11.35 9.10 27.61
C LEU A 207 -10.22 8.74 26.65
N ALA A 208 -9.18 8.05 27.14
CA ALA A 208 -8.11 7.51 26.30
C ALA A 208 -8.65 6.52 25.26
N LYS A 209 -9.52 5.58 25.65
CA LYS A 209 -10.16 4.62 24.74
C LYS A 209 -11.00 5.31 23.67
N ALA A 210 -11.77 6.33 24.03
CA ALA A 210 -12.56 7.11 23.05
C ALA A 210 -11.65 7.80 22.03
N THR A 211 -10.58 8.45 22.51
CA THR A 211 -9.61 9.17 21.68
C THR A 211 -8.86 8.23 20.72
N LEU A 212 -8.35 7.12 21.25
CA LEU A 212 -7.61 6.12 20.49
C LEU A 212 -8.53 5.31 19.57
N GLY A 213 -9.79 5.13 19.93
CA GLY A 213 -10.83 4.56 19.06
C GLY A 213 -11.11 5.43 17.85
N LEU A 214 -11.19 6.77 18.03
CA LEU A 214 -11.34 7.71 16.92
C LEU A 214 -10.12 7.68 15.98
N LEU A 215 -8.91 7.59 16.55
CA LEU A 215 -7.69 7.44 15.77
C LEU A 215 -7.66 6.13 14.98
N LEU A 216 -8.03 5.01 15.61
CA LEU A 216 -8.14 3.70 14.93
C LEU A 216 -9.18 3.74 13.81
N LEU A 217 -10.32 4.40 14.02
CA LEU A 217 -11.35 4.59 13.00
C LEU A 217 -10.79 5.30 11.76
N VAL A 218 -9.99 6.37 11.97
CA VAL A 218 -9.32 7.08 10.89
C VAL A 218 -8.37 6.15 10.11
N PHE A 219 -7.52 5.38 10.79
CA PHE A 219 -6.62 4.47 10.09
C PHE A 219 -7.37 3.34 9.36
N CYS A 220 -8.42 2.81 9.95
CA CYS A 220 -9.33 1.85 9.31
C CYS A 220 -10.00 2.43 8.07
N SER A 221 -10.35 3.73 8.08
CA SER A 221 -10.89 4.42 6.90
C SER A 221 -9.88 4.45 5.74
N LYS A 222 -8.60 4.75 6.03
CA LYS A 222 -7.51 4.79 5.04
C LYS A 222 -7.14 3.39 4.54
N ALA A 223 -7.30 2.37 5.39
CA ALA A 223 -7.10 0.96 5.05
C ALA A 223 -8.32 0.29 4.37
N ALA A 224 -9.44 1.00 4.21
CA ALA A 224 -10.68 0.51 3.60
C ALA A 224 -11.29 -0.72 4.33
N LEU A 225 -11.30 -0.70 5.66
CA LEU A 225 -12.03 -1.68 6.48
C LEU A 225 -13.54 -1.41 6.40
N LEU A 226 -14.39 -2.43 6.41
CA LEU A 226 -15.85 -2.29 6.47
C LEU A 226 -16.26 -1.57 7.78
N PRO A 227 -17.18 -0.57 7.74
CA PRO A 227 -17.98 -0.08 6.59
C PRO A 227 -17.33 1.04 5.75
N LEU A 228 -16.09 1.41 6.02
CA LEU A 228 -15.40 2.59 5.47
C LEU A 228 -14.70 2.35 4.12
N TYR A 229 -14.96 1.22 3.44
CA TYR A 229 -14.28 0.83 2.20
C TYR A 229 -14.83 1.49 0.93
N LEU A 230 -16.02 2.09 1.00
CA LEU A 230 -16.85 2.48 -0.16
C LEU A 230 -16.17 3.45 -1.14
N TRP A 231 -15.20 4.24 -0.66
CA TRP A 231 -14.46 5.17 -1.51
C TRP A 231 -13.50 4.47 -2.49
N LEU A 232 -13.01 3.27 -2.16
CA LEU A 232 -11.88 2.65 -2.87
C LEU A 232 -12.28 2.04 -4.23
N PRO A 233 -13.31 1.17 -4.35
CA PRO A 233 -13.59 0.48 -5.61
C PRO A 233 -13.84 1.41 -6.80
N GLU A 234 -14.66 2.45 -6.58
CA GLU A 234 -14.99 3.44 -7.60
C GLU A 234 -13.75 4.27 -7.96
N THR A 235 -13.01 4.78 -6.97
CA THR A 235 -11.82 5.63 -7.18
C THR A 235 -10.73 4.92 -7.99
N TYR A 236 -10.36 3.71 -7.56
CA TYR A 236 -9.22 3.00 -8.16
C TYR A 236 -9.56 2.49 -9.56
N SER A 237 -10.82 2.13 -9.81
CA SER A 237 -11.24 1.64 -11.12
C SER A 237 -11.24 2.72 -12.21
N ARG A 238 -11.35 3.99 -11.80
CA ARG A 238 -11.34 5.16 -12.69
C ARG A 238 -9.97 5.79 -12.85
N ALA A 239 -9.07 5.53 -11.90
CA ALA A 239 -7.71 6.05 -11.96
C ALA A 239 -6.95 5.52 -13.20
N PRO A 240 -5.99 6.29 -13.72
CA PRO A 240 -5.03 5.80 -14.69
C PRO A 240 -4.29 4.58 -14.14
N ALA A 241 -3.96 3.59 -14.97
CA ALA A 241 -3.47 2.31 -14.49
C ALA A 241 -2.18 2.37 -13.67
N ALA A 242 -1.21 3.22 -14.06
CA ALA A 242 0.00 3.44 -13.26
C ALA A 242 -0.31 4.07 -11.89
N VAL A 243 -1.32 4.95 -11.84
CA VAL A 243 -1.75 5.63 -10.61
C VAL A 243 -2.52 4.65 -9.72
N ALA A 244 -3.45 3.88 -10.28
CA ALA A 244 -4.17 2.82 -9.57
C ALA A 244 -3.21 1.75 -9.01
N ALA A 245 -2.19 1.39 -9.80
CA ALA A 245 -1.14 0.49 -9.38
C ALA A 245 -0.33 1.07 -8.22
N LEU A 246 0.05 2.35 -8.29
CA LEU A 246 0.71 3.04 -7.18
C LEU A 246 -0.18 3.08 -5.93
N PHE A 247 -1.47 3.33 -6.10
CA PHE A 247 -2.44 3.38 -5.01
C PHE A 247 -2.60 2.03 -4.29
N ALA A 248 -2.19 0.91 -4.90
CA ALA A 248 -2.20 -0.38 -4.24
C ALA A 248 -1.43 -0.37 -2.91
N ILE A 249 -0.36 0.45 -2.76
CA ILE A 249 0.38 0.59 -1.49
C ILE A 249 -0.29 1.53 -0.49
N MET A 250 -1.16 2.45 -0.92
CA MET A 250 -1.74 3.48 -0.03
C MET A 250 -2.60 2.86 1.09
N THR A 251 -3.35 1.80 0.79
CA THR A 251 -4.11 1.06 1.81
C THR A 251 -3.20 0.42 2.86
N LYS A 252 -1.96 0.09 2.49
CA LYS A 252 -0.99 -0.55 3.40
C LYS A 252 -0.36 0.47 4.34
N VAL A 253 -0.40 1.76 3.99
CA VAL A 253 -0.04 2.84 4.91
C VAL A 253 -1.02 2.92 6.08
N GLY A 254 -2.32 2.79 5.82
CA GLY A 254 -3.33 2.73 6.87
C GLY A 254 -3.12 1.51 7.79
N LEU A 255 -2.85 0.34 7.19
CA LEU A 255 -2.53 -0.88 7.94
C LEU A 255 -1.22 -0.77 8.73
N TYR A 256 -0.19 -0.14 8.16
CA TYR A 256 1.06 0.16 8.85
C TYR A 256 0.79 1.04 10.08
N ALA A 257 -0.04 2.08 9.95
CA ALA A 257 -0.39 2.95 11.07
C ALA A 257 -1.16 2.19 12.16
N VAL A 258 -2.15 1.35 11.79
CA VAL A 258 -2.84 0.47 12.74
C VAL A 258 -1.85 -0.45 13.45
N LEU A 259 -0.98 -1.12 12.71
CA LEU A 259 -0.02 -2.07 13.26
C LEU A 259 0.97 -1.36 14.20
N ARG A 260 1.56 -0.25 13.77
CA ARG A 260 2.54 0.53 14.54
C ARG A 260 1.93 1.06 15.84
N VAL A 261 0.74 1.64 15.78
CA VAL A 261 0.05 2.18 16.95
C VAL A 261 -0.40 1.06 17.89
N SER A 262 -0.97 -0.02 17.35
CA SER A 262 -1.41 -1.13 18.19
C SER A 262 -0.26 -1.86 18.87
N SER A 263 0.88 -2.06 18.18
CA SER A 263 2.05 -2.69 18.77
C SER A 263 2.68 -1.85 19.87
N LEU A 264 2.80 -0.52 19.65
CA LEU A 264 3.42 0.39 20.63
C LEU A 264 2.51 0.70 21.82
N TRP A 265 1.19 0.89 21.60
CA TRP A 265 0.30 1.46 22.61
C TRP A 265 -0.67 0.45 23.22
N PHE A 266 -0.96 -0.66 22.54
CA PHE A 266 -1.91 -1.69 23.00
C PHE A 266 -1.22 -3.03 23.29
N GLY A 267 0.11 -3.06 23.30
CA GLY A 267 0.92 -4.26 23.60
C GLY A 267 1.01 -4.60 25.08
N ALA A 268 0.71 -3.66 25.99
CA ALA A 268 0.74 -3.86 27.44
C ALA A 268 -0.18 -2.87 28.18
N GLY A 269 -0.35 -3.06 29.50
CA GLY A 269 -1.04 -2.13 30.39
C GLY A 269 -2.57 -2.10 30.25
N ALA A 270 -3.19 -1.00 30.70
CA ALA A 270 -4.64 -0.85 30.78
C ALA A 270 -5.38 -0.89 29.43
N LEU A 271 -4.65 -0.71 28.32
CA LEU A 271 -5.18 -0.74 26.96
C LEU A 271 -4.77 -2.00 26.18
N HIS A 272 -4.25 -3.02 26.87
CA HIS A 272 -3.82 -4.26 26.23
C HIS A 272 -4.92 -4.86 25.33
N GLY A 273 -4.58 -5.10 24.06
CA GLY A 273 -5.49 -5.69 23.09
C GLY A 273 -6.67 -4.81 22.67
N PHE A 274 -6.67 -3.51 22.96
CA PHE A 274 -7.75 -2.61 22.58
C PHE A 274 -8.01 -2.62 21.06
N GLY A 275 -9.29 -2.75 20.68
CA GLY A 275 -9.72 -2.79 19.27
C GLY A 275 -9.45 -4.12 18.54
N ARG A 276 -8.57 -4.99 19.04
CA ARG A 276 -8.13 -6.22 18.36
C ARG A 276 -9.29 -7.14 17.94
N HIS A 277 -10.22 -7.40 18.85
CA HIS A 277 -11.38 -8.24 18.57
C HIS A 277 -12.29 -7.64 17.48
N ALA A 278 -12.51 -6.32 17.52
CA ALA A 278 -13.30 -5.63 16.50
C ALA A 278 -12.60 -5.65 15.13
N LEU A 279 -11.28 -5.41 15.11
CA LEU A 279 -10.48 -5.46 13.88
C LEU A 279 -10.48 -6.85 13.23
N LEU A 280 -10.42 -7.92 14.03
CA LEU A 280 -10.51 -9.29 13.53
C LEU A 280 -11.85 -9.56 12.82
N TRP A 281 -12.96 -9.30 13.50
CA TRP A 281 -14.29 -9.60 12.95
C TRP A 281 -14.68 -8.67 11.81
N LEU A 282 -14.35 -7.38 11.90
CA LEU A 282 -14.51 -6.46 10.77
C LEU A 282 -13.59 -6.86 9.60
N GLY A 283 -12.39 -7.37 9.88
CA GLY A 283 -11.48 -7.94 8.89
C GLY A 283 -12.12 -9.13 8.16
N ILE A 284 -12.66 -10.09 8.90
CA ILE A 284 -13.41 -11.24 8.35
C ILE A 284 -14.60 -10.77 7.50
N ALA A 285 -15.42 -9.85 8.02
CA ALA A 285 -16.57 -9.31 7.27
C ALA A 285 -16.14 -8.60 5.99
N THR A 286 -15.06 -7.80 6.05
CA THR A 286 -14.47 -7.11 4.90
C THR A 286 -13.93 -8.10 3.87
N LEU A 287 -13.31 -9.20 4.32
CA LEU A 287 -12.77 -10.25 3.46
C LEU A 287 -13.88 -10.92 2.64
N LEU A 288 -14.97 -11.31 3.31
CA LEU A 288 -16.14 -11.92 2.68
C LEU A 288 -16.81 -10.93 1.71
N MET A 289 -17.03 -9.69 2.15
CA MET A 289 -17.59 -8.62 1.31
C MET A 289 -16.75 -8.39 0.04
N ALA A 290 -15.42 -8.33 0.18
CA ALA A 290 -14.53 -8.14 -0.95
C ALA A 290 -14.59 -9.32 -1.94
N ALA A 291 -14.70 -10.56 -1.44
CA ALA A 291 -14.84 -11.74 -2.28
C ALA A 291 -16.16 -11.74 -3.08
N PHE A 292 -17.28 -11.35 -2.45
CA PHE A 292 -18.54 -11.12 -3.16
C PHE A 292 -18.41 -9.98 -4.18
N GLY A 293 -17.70 -8.90 -3.85
CA GLY A 293 -17.40 -7.80 -4.76
C GLY A 293 -16.61 -8.25 -6.01
N VAL A 294 -15.62 -9.14 -5.85
CA VAL A 294 -14.87 -9.74 -6.97
C VAL A 294 -15.80 -10.52 -7.90
N MET A 295 -16.74 -11.29 -7.32
CA MET A 295 -17.72 -12.07 -8.07
C MET A 295 -18.73 -11.18 -8.81
N ALA A 296 -19.19 -10.10 -8.18
CA ALA A 296 -20.17 -9.17 -8.73
C ALA A 296 -19.58 -8.18 -9.76
N ALA A 297 -18.27 -7.92 -9.71
CA ALA A 297 -17.64 -6.92 -10.56
C ALA A 297 -17.84 -7.22 -12.06
N SER A 298 -18.42 -6.28 -12.81
CA SER A 298 -18.61 -6.38 -14.27
C SER A 298 -17.37 -5.95 -15.08
N ARG A 299 -16.48 -5.16 -14.46
CA ARG A 299 -15.24 -4.65 -15.07
C ARG A 299 -14.01 -5.21 -14.39
N LEU A 300 -12.94 -5.40 -15.15
CA LEU A 300 -11.67 -5.92 -14.64
C LEU A 300 -11.08 -4.99 -13.58
N ARG A 301 -11.02 -3.67 -13.82
CA ARG A 301 -10.45 -2.75 -12.81
C ARG A 301 -11.24 -2.68 -11.51
N VAL A 302 -12.57 -2.76 -11.57
CA VAL A 302 -13.42 -2.85 -10.37
C VAL A 302 -13.13 -4.13 -9.59
N MET A 303 -12.97 -5.25 -10.30
CA MET A 303 -12.59 -6.52 -9.69
C MET A 303 -11.22 -6.42 -8.98
N VAL A 304 -10.23 -5.77 -9.62
CA VAL A 304 -8.90 -5.54 -9.02
C VAL A 304 -9.00 -4.65 -7.78
N SER A 305 -9.85 -3.61 -7.80
CA SER A 305 -10.06 -2.78 -6.61
C SER A 305 -10.61 -3.59 -5.42
N TYR A 306 -11.53 -4.53 -5.66
CA TYR A 306 -11.98 -5.44 -4.60
C TYR A 306 -10.89 -6.41 -4.12
N LEU A 307 -9.95 -6.81 -5.00
CA LEU A 307 -8.76 -7.58 -4.58
C LEU A 307 -7.83 -6.76 -3.67
N VAL A 308 -7.77 -5.43 -3.84
CA VAL A 308 -7.03 -4.55 -2.90
C VAL A 308 -7.70 -4.54 -1.53
N VAL A 309 -9.05 -4.46 -1.47
CA VAL A 309 -9.81 -4.54 -0.22
C VAL A 309 -9.65 -5.92 0.44
N PHE A 310 -9.72 -6.99 -0.36
CA PHE A 310 -9.47 -8.36 0.10
C PHE A 310 -8.08 -8.52 0.72
N SER A 311 -7.06 -7.94 0.08
CA SER A 311 -5.71 -7.90 0.64
C SER A 311 -5.67 -7.18 1.98
N ALA A 312 -6.33 -6.04 2.11
CA ALA A 312 -6.31 -5.27 3.34
C ALA A 312 -6.99 -6.05 4.48
N ALA A 313 -8.13 -6.69 4.19
CA ALA A 313 -8.85 -7.54 5.11
C ALA A 313 -8.01 -8.75 5.60
N THR A 314 -7.26 -9.39 4.70
CA THR A 314 -6.35 -10.49 5.07
C THR A 314 -5.28 -10.03 6.07
N LEU A 315 -4.74 -8.82 5.87
CA LEU A 315 -3.75 -8.23 6.78
C LEU A 315 -4.37 -7.85 8.14
N PHE A 316 -5.60 -7.33 8.16
CA PHE A 316 -6.31 -7.08 9.42
C PHE A 316 -6.50 -8.35 10.23
N ILE A 317 -6.86 -9.46 9.58
CA ILE A 317 -6.97 -10.77 10.25
C ILE A 317 -5.60 -11.14 10.83
N ALA A 318 -4.55 -11.17 10.01
CA ALA A 318 -3.19 -11.51 10.45
C ALA A 318 -2.71 -10.69 11.66
N PHE A 319 -2.91 -9.37 11.62
CA PHE A 319 -2.46 -8.46 12.68
C PHE A 319 -3.31 -8.54 13.96
N SER A 320 -4.50 -9.15 13.90
CA SER A 320 -5.43 -9.23 15.03
C SER A 320 -5.40 -10.57 15.78
N LEU A 321 -4.62 -11.56 15.31
CA LEU A 321 -4.55 -12.91 15.91
C LEU A 321 -3.66 -13.01 17.17
N ASP A 322 -2.96 -11.94 17.55
CA ASP A 322 -2.06 -11.91 18.73
C ASP A 322 -0.93 -12.96 18.72
N ASP A 323 -0.51 -13.38 17.52
CA ASP A 323 0.55 -14.36 17.32
C ASP A 323 1.69 -13.78 16.47
N ALA A 324 2.93 -14.09 16.84
CA ALA A 324 4.12 -13.57 16.14
C ALA A 324 4.26 -14.16 14.74
N GLY A 325 3.97 -15.44 14.56
CA GLY A 325 4.02 -16.10 13.27
C GLY A 325 2.87 -15.66 12.35
N ALA A 326 1.67 -15.42 12.89
CA ALA A 326 0.58 -14.81 12.13
C ALA A 326 0.95 -13.39 11.65
N LEU A 327 1.57 -12.59 12.51
CA LEU A 327 2.07 -11.27 12.16
C LEU A 327 3.17 -11.34 11.08
N GLY A 328 4.16 -12.23 11.23
CA GLY A 328 5.21 -12.48 10.24
C GLY A 328 4.65 -12.90 8.88
N ALA A 329 3.70 -13.84 8.86
CA ALA A 329 2.98 -14.25 7.67
C ALA A 329 2.23 -13.09 6.99
N GLY A 330 1.60 -12.21 7.77
CA GLY A 330 0.96 -10.99 7.28
C GLY A 330 1.97 -10.02 6.65
N LEU A 331 3.13 -9.82 7.28
CA LEU A 331 4.20 -8.97 6.73
C LEU A 331 4.78 -9.56 5.44
N TYR A 332 4.89 -10.89 5.32
CA TYR A 332 5.28 -11.56 4.08
C TYR A 332 4.21 -11.44 2.98
N TYR A 333 2.92 -11.48 3.35
CA TYR A 333 1.81 -11.29 2.42
C TYR A 333 1.76 -9.87 1.81
N LEU A 334 2.20 -8.85 2.55
CA LEU A 334 1.97 -7.44 2.22
C LEU A 334 2.61 -6.99 0.88
N PRO A 335 3.91 -7.26 0.59
CA PRO A 335 4.48 -6.93 -0.71
C PRO A 335 3.85 -7.75 -1.83
N HIS A 336 3.63 -9.05 -1.58
CA HIS A 336 2.99 -9.96 -2.52
C HIS A 336 1.65 -9.39 -3.02
N SER A 337 0.74 -9.06 -2.11
CA SER A 337 -0.59 -8.60 -2.48
C SER A 337 -0.57 -7.22 -3.14
N SER A 338 0.39 -6.36 -2.78
CA SER A 338 0.61 -5.05 -3.38
C SER A 338 1.11 -5.17 -4.83
N PHE A 339 2.11 -6.01 -5.07
CA PHE A 339 2.68 -6.25 -6.40
C PHE A 339 1.67 -6.91 -7.34
N VAL A 340 0.90 -7.90 -6.86
CA VAL A 340 -0.12 -8.55 -7.69
C VAL A 340 -1.22 -7.57 -8.07
N ALA A 341 -1.73 -6.77 -7.13
CA ALA A 341 -2.76 -5.78 -7.43
C ALA A 341 -2.26 -4.73 -8.43
N ALA A 342 -1.05 -4.22 -8.24
CA ALA A 342 -0.41 -3.29 -9.16
C ALA A 342 -0.23 -3.89 -10.56
N ALA A 343 0.25 -5.13 -10.66
CA ALA A 343 0.38 -5.85 -11.92
C ALA A 343 -0.98 -6.04 -12.60
N LEU A 344 -2.02 -6.41 -11.86
CA LEU A 344 -3.37 -6.57 -12.41
C LEU A 344 -3.96 -5.26 -12.94
N PHE A 345 -3.70 -4.11 -12.29
CA PHE A 345 -4.07 -2.81 -12.85
C PHE A 345 -3.33 -2.52 -14.16
N MET A 346 -2.03 -2.81 -14.25
CA MET A 346 -1.25 -2.64 -15.50
C MET A 346 -1.73 -3.59 -16.61
N ILE A 347 -2.00 -4.86 -16.28
CA ILE A 347 -2.57 -5.86 -17.19
C ILE A 347 -3.94 -5.41 -17.69
N SER A 348 -4.78 -4.87 -16.82
CA SER A 348 -6.11 -4.37 -17.20
C SER A 348 -6.03 -3.28 -18.25
N ASP A 349 -4.99 -2.45 -18.22
CA ASP A 349 -4.76 -1.38 -19.18
C ASP A 349 -4.20 -1.90 -20.51
N LEU A 350 -3.31 -2.89 -20.47
CA LEU A 350 -2.84 -3.62 -21.66
C LEU A 350 -4.02 -4.24 -22.41
N ILE A 351 -4.96 -4.85 -21.69
CA ILE A 351 -6.20 -5.43 -22.24
C ILE A 351 -7.09 -4.33 -22.81
N ARG A 352 -7.39 -3.31 -22.00
CA ARG A 352 -8.29 -2.21 -22.35
C ARG A 352 -7.92 -1.54 -23.67
N ARG A 353 -6.63 -1.26 -23.88
CA ARG A 353 -6.15 -0.54 -25.08
C ARG A 353 -6.29 -1.34 -26.37
N ARG A 354 -6.44 -2.67 -26.27
CA ARG A 354 -6.54 -3.58 -27.42
C ARG A 354 -7.96 -4.05 -27.73
N ARG A 355 -8.92 -3.73 -26.85
CA ARG A 355 -10.33 -4.16 -26.97
C ARG A 355 -11.28 -3.04 -27.41
N GLY A 356 -10.75 -1.91 -27.87
CA GLY A 356 -11.55 -0.78 -28.37
C GLY A 356 -12.62 -0.33 -27.37
N SER A 357 -13.87 -0.24 -27.82
CA SER A 357 -15.03 0.19 -27.03
C SER A 357 -15.41 -0.76 -25.89
N ALA A 358 -15.04 -2.04 -25.98
CA ALA A 358 -15.27 -3.02 -24.91
C ALA A 358 -14.41 -2.73 -23.67
N SER A 359 -13.29 -2.00 -23.83
CA SER A 359 -12.44 -1.54 -22.72
C SER A 359 -12.07 -2.72 -21.80
N ASP A 360 -12.33 -2.57 -20.50
CA ASP A 360 -12.11 -3.51 -19.41
C ASP A 360 -13.40 -4.23 -18.97
N ARG A 361 -14.50 -4.14 -19.75
CA ARG A 361 -15.74 -4.84 -19.44
C ARG A 361 -15.58 -6.34 -19.68
N LYS A 362 -15.94 -7.15 -18.69
CA LYS A 362 -15.84 -8.62 -18.75
C LYS A 362 -17.04 -9.28 -19.43
N GLU A 363 -18.18 -8.61 -19.45
CA GLU A 363 -19.45 -9.12 -20.02
C GLU A 363 -19.50 -9.08 -21.55
N VAL A 364 -18.77 -8.13 -22.15
CA VAL A 364 -18.67 -7.98 -23.60
C VAL A 364 -17.58 -8.94 -24.08
N VAL A 365 -17.89 -9.85 -25.00
CA VAL A 365 -16.87 -10.63 -25.72
C VAL A 365 -16.37 -9.77 -26.88
N ALA A 366 -15.06 -9.53 -26.94
CA ALA A 366 -14.45 -8.69 -27.96
C ALA A 366 -13.06 -9.21 -28.35
N PRO A 367 -12.61 -9.00 -29.60
CA PRO A 367 -11.27 -9.38 -30.05
C PRO A 367 -10.18 -8.81 -29.14
N LEU A 368 -9.11 -9.60 -28.95
CA LEU A 368 -7.92 -9.18 -28.22
C LEU A 368 -6.65 -9.56 -29.01
N PRO A 369 -6.21 -8.71 -29.95
CA PRO A 369 -5.01 -8.98 -30.74
C PRO A 369 -3.76 -9.19 -29.86
N GLY A 370 -2.99 -10.23 -30.14
CA GLY A 370 -1.80 -10.58 -29.37
C GLY A 370 -2.12 -10.97 -27.91
N ARG A 371 -3.21 -11.72 -27.70
CA ARG A 371 -3.73 -12.13 -26.38
C ARG A 371 -2.77 -12.97 -25.53
N ALA A 372 -1.80 -13.67 -26.14
CA ALA A 372 -0.93 -14.60 -25.43
C ALA A 372 -0.17 -13.95 -24.27
N ILE A 373 0.42 -12.77 -24.50
CA ILE A 373 1.23 -12.05 -23.50
C ILE A 373 0.38 -11.52 -22.33
N PRO A 374 -0.69 -10.71 -22.54
CA PRO A 374 -1.55 -10.30 -21.43
C PRO A 374 -2.29 -11.48 -20.77
N GLY A 375 -2.57 -12.56 -21.51
CA GLY A 375 -3.20 -13.76 -20.98
C GLY A 375 -2.29 -14.54 -20.03
N THR A 376 -1.02 -14.72 -20.39
CA THR A 376 -0.02 -15.37 -19.52
C THR A 376 0.26 -14.54 -18.27
N MET A 377 0.45 -13.22 -18.41
CA MET A 377 0.58 -12.32 -17.25
C MET A 377 -0.65 -12.37 -16.33
N PHE A 378 -1.86 -12.35 -16.91
CA PHE A 378 -3.09 -12.47 -16.14
C PHE A 378 -3.18 -13.81 -15.41
N MET A 379 -2.79 -14.92 -16.06
CA MET A 379 -2.77 -16.24 -15.43
C MET A 379 -1.83 -16.27 -14.22
N ILE A 380 -0.59 -15.79 -14.38
CA ILE A 380 0.39 -15.72 -13.28
C ILE A 380 -0.16 -14.87 -12.13
N ALA A 381 -0.71 -13.69 -12.44
CA ALA A 381 -1.30 -12.81 -11.45
C ALA A 381 -2.55 -13.42 -10.76
N ALA A 382 -3.35 -14.19 -11.49
CA ALA A 382 -4.53 -14.86 -10.95
C ALA A 382 -4.15 -16.01 -10.00
N VAL A 383 -3.15 -16.81 -10.35
CA VAL A 383 -2.57 -17.84 -9.46
C VAL A 383 -1.98 -17.19 -8.21
N ALA A 384 -1.29 -16.04 -8.36
CA ALA A 384 -0.69 -15.33 -7.24
C ALA A 384 -1.74 -14.81 -6.26
N VAL A 385 -2.74 -14.04 -6.74
CA VAL A 385 -3.73 -13.40 -5.85
C VAL A 385 -4.64 -14.40 -5.16
N THR A 386 -4.93 -15.53 -5.81
CA THR A 386 -5.72 -16.61 -5.19
C THR A 386 -4.92 -17.30 -4.08
N GLY A 387 -3.60 -17.29 -4.18
CA GLY A 387 -2.71 -17.98 -3.27
C GLY A 387 -2.64 -19.47 -3.58
N LEU A 388 -2.59 -19.82 -4.87
CA LEU A 388 -2.32 -21.20 -5.30
C LEU A 388 -0.80 -21.48 -5.32
N PRO A 389 -0.35 -22.70 -4.97
CA PRO A 389 1.04 -23.09 -5.10
C PRO A 389 1.54 -22.92 -6.55
N PRO A 390 2.79 -22.52 -6.81
CA PRO A 390 3.90 -22.29 -5.86
C PRO A 390 4.09 -20.81 -5.43
N LEU A 391 3.15 -19.91 -5.71
CA LEU A 391 3.38 -18.46 -5.57
C LEU A 391 3.30 -17.96 -4.12
N PRO A 392 3.86 -16.77 -3.79
CA PRO A 392 4.07 -16.34 -2.40
C PRO A 392 2.78 -16.21 -1.59
N GLY A 393 1.67 -15.90 -2.26
CA GLY A 393 0.36 -15.79 -1.62
C GLY A 393 -0.12 -17.10 -0.99
N PHE A 394 0.30 -18.25 -1.52
CA PHE A 394 0.04 -19.55 -0.89
C PHE A 394 0.82 -19.68 0.42
N LEU A 395 2.14 -19.45 0.37
CA LEU A 395 3.03 -19.56 1.53
C LEU A 395 2.58 -18.64 2.67
N ALA A 396 2.24 -17.39 2.33
CA ALA A 396 1.74 -16.41 3.29
C ALA A 396 0.43 -16.85 3.96
N LYS A 397 -0.56 -17.32 3.18
CA LYS A 397 -1.86 -17.74 3.72
C LYS A 397 -1.74 -19.05 4.51
N ALA A 398 -0.92 -19.99 4.05
CA ALA A 398 -0.66 -21.23 4.76
C ALA A 398 0.00 -20.96 6.12
N ALA A 399 1.05 -20.14 6.15
CA ALA A 399 1.70 -19.71 7.40
C ALA A 399 0.71 -19.00 8.33
N LEU A 400 -0.10 -18.07 7.80
CA LEU A 400 -1.15 -17.41 8.58
C LEU A 400 -2.12 -18.42 9.23
N LEU A 401 -2.62 -19.39 8.46
CA LEU A 401 -3.59 -20.38 8.94
C LEU A 401 -3.01 -21.35 9.98
N GLN A 402 -1.70 -21.62 9.93
CA GLN A 402 -0.99 -22.43 10.93
C GLN A 402 -0.90 -21.75 12.30
N HIS A 403 -0.91 -20.42 12.32
CA HIS A 403 -0.79 -19.60 13.52
C HIS A 403 -2.14 -19.07 14.06
N VAL A 404 -3.26 -19.63 13.59
CA VAL A 404 -4.59 -19.28 14.11
C VAL A 404 -4.82 -19.97 15.45
N PRO A 405 -5.18 -19.24 16.53
CA PRO A 405 -5.52 -19.85 17.82
C PRO A 405 -6.71 -20.80 17.71
N GLU A 406 -6.72 -21.89 18.49
CA GLU A 406 -7.73 -22.98 18.41
C GLU A 406 -9.18 -22.49 18.38
N GLY A 407 -9.53 -21.53 19.25
CA GLY A 407 -10.88 -20.96 19.33
C GLY A 407 -11.32 -20.12 18.12
N LEU A 408 -10.38 -19.76 17.24
CA LEU A 408 -10.62 -18.94 16.03
C LEU A 408 -10.40 -19.73 14.73
N VAL A 409 -9.96 -20.99 14.80
CA VAL A 409 -9.70 -21.84 13.61
C VAL A 409 -10.93 -21.87 12.70
N GLY A 410 -12.09 -22.26 13.23
CA GLY A 410 -13.34 -22.35 12.47
C GLY A 410 -13.68 -21.07 11.67
N PRO A 411 -13.91 -19.91 12.32
CA PRO A 411 -14.29 -18.68 11.63
C PRO A 411 -13.19 -18.14 10.70
N VAL A 412 -11.91 -18.20 11.09
CA VAL A 412 -10.82 -17.64 10.27
C VAL A 412 -10.55 -18.53 9.06
N TRP A 413 -10.49 -19.85 9.22
CA TRP A 413 -10.25 -20.77 8.11
C TRP A 413 -11.38 -20.73 7.10
N THR A 414 -12.64 -20.78 7.57
CA THR A 414 -13.81 -20.70 6.67
C THR A 414 -13.82 -19.38 5.91
N ALA A 415 -13.54 -18.26 6.58
CA ALA A 415 -13.44 -16.97 5.92
C ALA A 415 -12.32 -16.93 4.90
N VAL A 416 -11.08 -17.29 5.25
CA VAL A 416 -9.90 -17.19 4.37
C VAL A 416 -9.98 -18.17 3.19
N LEU A 417 -10.32 -19.43 3.43
CA LEU A 417 -10.40 -20.46 2.38
C LEU A 417 -11.65 -20.26 1.51
N GLY A 418 -12.81 -20.01 2.13
CA GLY A 418 -14.06 -19.79 1.41
C GLY A 418 -14.00 -18.55 0.51
N SER A 419 -13.45 -17.45 1.01
CA SER A 419 -13.25 -16.24 0.20
C SER A 419 -12.19 -16.43 -0.88
N SER A 420 -11.11 -17.19 -0.63
CA SER A 420 -10.11 -17.54 -1.65
C SER A 420 -10.72 -18.38 -2.77
N LEU A 421 -11.61 -19.34 -2.44
CA LEU A 421 -12.36 -20.12 -3.44
C LEU A 421 -13.25 -19.21 -4.31
N LEU A 422 -13.97 -18.26 -3.71
CA LEU A 422 -14.76 -17.28 -4.46
C LEU A 422 -13.89 -16.44 -5.41
N ILE A 423 -12.68 -16.05 -4.99
CA ILE A 423 -11.74 -15.34 -5.86
C ILE A 423 -11.28 -16.21 -7.02
N VAL A 424 -10.96 -17.48 -6.78
CA VAL A 424 -10.61 -18.44 -7.85
C VAL A 424 -11.73 -18.51 -8.88
N ILE A 425 -12.98 -18.65 -8.44
CA ILE A 425 -14.15 -18.68 -9.33
C ILE A 425 -14.28 -17.37 -10.11
N GLY A 426 -14.18 -16.23 -9.44
CA GLY A 426 -14.31 -14.90 -10.06
C GLY A 426 -13.25 -14.62 -11.13
N LEU A 427 -11.99 -14.97 -10.85
CA LEU A 427 -10.87 -14.80 -11.77
C LEU A 427 -10.91 -15.79 -12.93
N THR A 428 -11.28 -17.03 -12.68
CA THR A 428 -11.46 -18.04 -13.73
C THR A 428 -12.56 -17.59 -14.69
N ARG A 429 -13.71 -17.12 -14.18
CA ARG A 429 -14.79 -16.54 -15.00
C ARG A 429 -14.29 -15.34 -15.81
N ALA A 430 -13.48 -14.47 -15.21
CA ALA A 430 -12.87 -13.34 -15.92
C ALA A 430 -11.92 -13.80 -17.03
N GLY A 431 -11.03 -14.75 -16.75
CA GLY A 431 -10.09 -15.31 -17.71
C GLY A 431 -10.77 -15.97 -18.91
N VAL A 432 -11.79 -16.79 -18.65
CA VAL A 432 -12.60 -17.44 -19.70
C VAL A 432 -13.27 -16.40 -20.60
N ARG A 433 -13.87 -15.35 -20.03
CA ARG A 433 -14.56 -14.30 -20.81
C ARG A 433 -13.61 -13.39 -21.59
N LEU A 434 -12.43 -13.09 -21.03
CA LEU A 434 -11.47 -12.16 -21.62
C LEU A 434 -10.54 -12.80 -22.65
N PHE A 435 -10.20 -14.09 -22.49
CA PHE A 435 -9.18 -14.75 -23.31
C PHE A 435 -9.69 -15.97 -24.07
N TRP A 436 -10.51 -16.82 -23.43
CA TRP A 436 -10.90 -18.12 -23.99
C TRP A 436 -12.09 -18.04 -24.95
N ARG A 437 -13.17 -17.35 -24.56
CA ARG A 437 -14.39 -17.18 -25.38
C ARG A 437 -14.23 -16.23 -26.56
N VAL A 438 -13.04 -15.66 -26.77
CA VAL A 438 -12.77 -14.75 -27.89
C VAL A 438 -12.65 -15.60 -29.17
N PRO A 439 -13.59 -15.48 -30.14
CA PRO A 439 -13.58 -16.32 -31.34
C PRO A 439 -12.31 -16.08 -32.16
N ALA A 440 -11.66 -17.15 -32.62
CA ALA A 440 -10.49 -17.06 -33.51
C ALA A 440 -10.83 -16.32 -34.82
N ALA A 441 -12.05 -16.50 -35.34
CA ALA A 441 -12.53 -15.84 -36.56
C ALA A 441 -12.72 -14.32 -36.42
N ALA A 442 -12.74 -13.77 -35.21
CA ALA A 442 -12.81 -12.33 -34.99
C ALA A 442 -11.44 -11.64 -35.14
N GLU A 443 -10.36 -12.39 -35.38
CA GLU A 443 -9.09 -11.82 -35.87
C GLU A 443 -9.19 -11.36 -37.34
N ASN A 444 -10.19 -11.83 -38.10
CA ASN A 444 -10.37 -11.59 -39.53
C ASN A 444 -11.72 -10.94 -39.92
N ALA A 445 -12.52 -10.49 -38.96
CA ALA A 445 -13.81 -9.85 -39.25
C ALA A 445 -13.61 -8.43 -39.83
N PRO A 446 -14.33 -8.02 -40.89
CA PRO A 446 -14.29 -6.64 -41.38
C PRO A 446 -14.92 -5.71 -40.34
N GLU A 447 -14.11 -4.88 -39.70
CA GLU A 447 -14.50 -4.08 -38.54
C GLU A 447 -15.29 -2.82 -38.90
N LEU A 448 -16.37 -2.55 -38.15
CA LEU A 448 -17.06 -1.26 -38.11
C LEU A 448 -16.25 -0.11 -37.47
N GLN A 449 -14.97 -0.33 -37.17
CA GLN A 449 -13.90 0.65 -36.97
C GLN A 449 -12.64 -0.13 -36.60
N PRO A 450 -11.51 0.02 -37.31
CA PRO A 450 -10.31 -0.72 -36.96
C PRO A 450 -9.87 -0.31 -35.55
N PRO A 451 -9.75 -1.23 -34.57
CA PRO A 451 -9.05 -0.97 -33.35
C PRO A 451 -7.66 -0.61 -33.81
N ARG A 452 -7.26 0.64 -33.56
CA ARG A 452 -5.86 1.05 -33.70
C ARG A 452 -5.05 -0.06 -33.06
N ARG A 453 -4.35 -0.88 -33.87
CA ARG A 453 -3.52 -1.98 -33.38
C ARG A 453 -2.69 -1.40 -32.26
N GLY A 454 -3.07 -1.68 -31.02
CA GLY A 454 -2.45 -1.07 -29.86
C GLY A 454 -1.07 -1.69 -29.79
N ARG A 455 -0.09 -1.07 -30.46
CA ARG A 455 1.27 -1.58 -30.52
C ARG A 455 1.70 -1.86 -29.10
N MET A 456 2.18 -3.08 -28.86
CA MET A 456 2.79 -3.43 -27.59
C MET A 456 3.89 -2.42 -27.31
N ARG A 457 3.71 -1.67 -26.22
CA ARG A 457 4.76 -0.81 -25.72
C ARG A 457 5.62 -1.71 -24.83
N PRO A 458 6.86 -2.04 -25.24
CA PRO A 458 7.71 -2.97 -24.49
C PRO A 458 7.90 -2.51 -23.04
N VAL A 459 7.90 -1.19 -22.81
CA VAL A 459 7.99 -0.57 -21.49
C VAL A 459 6.83 -0.92 -20.54
N GLU A 460 5.57 -0.95 -21.03
CA GLU A 460 4.40 -1.31 -20.20
C GLU A 460 4.46 -2.80 -19.80
N THR A 461 4.90 -3.63 -20.75
CA THR A 461 5.11 -5.07 -20.54
C THR A 461 6.25 -5.32 -19.55
N ALA A 462 7.38 -4.64 -19.71
CA ALA A 462 8.52 -4.73 -18.80
C ALA A 462 8.16 -4.30 -17.37
N ALA A 463 7.36 -3.23 -17.20
CA ALA A 463 6.87 -2.81 -15.88
C ALA A 463 6.02 -3.88 -15.19
N THR A 464 5.14 -4.55 -15.96
CA THR A 464 4.30 -5.63 -15.42
C THR A 464 5.15 -6.86 -15.10
N VAL A 465 6.10 -7.22 -15.98
CA VAL A 465 7.04 -8.33 -15.79
C VAL A 465 7.94 -8.10 -14.58
N LEU A 466 8.35 -6.85 -14.30
CA LEU A 466 9.12 -6.53 -13.09
C LEU A 466 8.38 -6.92 -11.82
N LEU A 467 7.08 -6.60 -11.72
CA LEU A 467 6.26 -6.96 -10.56
C LEU A 467 6.01 -8.47 -10.49
N LEU A 468 5.65 -9.10 -11.60
CA LEU A 468 5.41 -10.55 -11.62
C LEU A 468 6.69 -11.35 -11.36
N GLY A 469 7.82 -10.90 -11.90
CA GLY A 469 9.15 -11.46 -11.62
C GLY A 469 9.53 -11.28 -10.15
N GLY A 470 9.18 -10.15 -9.54
CA GLY A 470 9.29 -9.93 -8.10
C GLY A 470 8.54 -10.98 -7.28
N LEU A 471 7.33 -11.38 -7.70
CA LEU A 471 6.57 -12.46 -7.03
C LEU A 471 7.27 -13.81 -7.15
N VAL A 472 7.79 -14.15 -8.32
CA VAL A 472 8.54 -15.40 -8.52
C VAL A 472 9.83 -15.38 -7.71
N ALA A 473 10.53 -14.25 -7.66
CA ALA A 473 11.71 -14.07 -6.83
C ALA A 473 11.39 -14.22 -5.34
N MET A 474 10.25 -13.71 -4.88
CA MET A 474 9.78 -13.92 -3.50
C MET A 474 9.56 -15.40 -3.19
N THR A 475 8.99 -16.19 -4.12
CA THR A 475 8.88 -17.65 -3.94
C THR A 475 10.26 -18.30 -3.83
N GLY A 476 11.20 -17.93 -4.71
CA GLY A 476 12.57 -18.48 -4.68
C GLY A 476 13.34 -18.10 -3.42
N ALA A 477 13.10 -16.90 -2.89
CA ALA A 477 13.72 -16.37 -1.67
C ALA A 477 12.81 -16.48 -0.43
N ALA A 478 11.85 -17.41 -0.43
CA ALA A 478 10.84 -17.49 0.63
C ALA A 478 11.46 -17.62 2.03
N GLY A 479 12.47 -18.49 2.21
CA GLY A 479 13.14 -18.68 3.50
C GLY A 479 13.73 -17.39 4.07
N PRO A 480 14.68 -16.72 3.38
CA PRO A 480 15.26 -15.46 3.85
C PRO A 480 14.23 -14.35 4.09
N LEU A 481 13.21 -14.24 3.22
CA LEU A 481 12.18 -13.21 3.37
C LEU A 481 11.25 -13.50 4.56
N MET A 482 10.87 -14.76 4.78
CA MET A 482 10.07 -15.16 5.94
C MET A 482 10.84 -14.95 7.24
N HIS A 483 12.14 -15.32 7.30
CA HIS A 483 12.98 -15.01 8.46
C HIS A 483 13.05 -13.51 8.76
N TYR A 484 13.16 -12.67 7.73
CA TYR A 484 13.14 -11.22 7.93
C TYR A 484 11.78 -10.76 8.51
N THR A 485 10.67 -11.26 7.98
CA THR A 485 9.33 -10.87 8.45
C THR A 485 9.01 -11.42 9.84
N ASP A 486 9.52 -12.59 10.21
CA ASP A 486 9.42 -13.16 11.55
C ASP A 486 10.25 -12.34 12.54
N ALA A 487 11.47 -11.94 12.16
CA ALA A 487 12.29 -11.03 12.95
C ALA A 487 11.65 -9.64 13.11
N ALA A 488 10.97 -9.15 12.06
CA ALA A 488 10.20 -7.91 12.13
C ALA A 488 8.99 -8.04 13.08
N ALA A 489 8.28 -9.16 13.02
CA ALA A 489 7.18 -9.45 13.94
C ALA A 489 7.64 -9.54 15.39
N ALA A 490 8.77 -10.20 15.66
CA ALA A 490 9.39 -10.25 16.98
C ALA A 490 9.76 -8.86 17.49
N GLN A 491 10.40 -8.03 16.65
CA GLN A 491 10.74 -6.64 16.99
C GLN A 491 9.50 -5.78 17.30
N LEU A 492 8.37 -6.01 16.62
CA LEU A 492 7.14 -5.26 16.88
C LEU A 492 6.46 -5.67 18.20
N ARG A 493 6.61 -6.93 18.61
CA ARG A 493 6.06 -7.43 19.88
C ARG A 493 6.88 -7.02 21.10
N ASP A 494 8.13 -6.62 20.90
CA ASP A 494 8.98 -6.03 21.94
C ASP A 494 9.20 -4.52 21.69
N PRO A 495 8.22 -3.67 22.05
CA PRO A 495 8.33 -2.23 21.86
C PRO A 495 9.37 -1.58 22.79
N GLY A 496 9.90 -2.29 23.79
CA GLY A 496 10.87 -1.75 24.76
C GLY A 496 12.13 -1.24 24.08
N ALA A 497 12.75 -2.07 23.24
CA ALA A 497 13.93 -1.68 22.46
C ALA A 497 13.69 -0.45 21.57
N TYR A 498 12.48 -0.33 21.00
CA TYR A 498 12.10 0.85 20.22
C TYR A 498 12.08 2.11 21.10
N VAL A 499 11.40 2.05 22.24
CA VAL A 499 11.27 3.18 23.18
C VAL A 499 12.63 3.60 23.76
N ASP A 500 13.44 2.62 24.17
CA ASP A 500 14.75 2.84 24.77
C ASP A 500 15.69 3.53 23.79
N GLN A 501 15.70 3.10 22.52
CA GLN A 501 16.54 3.71 21.50
C GLN A 501 16.19 5.19 21.26
N VAL A 502 14.90 5.54 21.30
CA VAL A 502 14.45 6.95 21.18
C VAL A 502 14.99 7.79 22.33
N ARG A 503 14.86 7.27 23.56
CA ARG A 503 15.23 7.98 24.79
C ARG A 503 16.73 8.07 24.98
N ALA A 504 17.48 7.06 24.55
CA ALA A 504 18.94 7.02 24.60
C ALA A 504 19.60 7.98 23.59
N THR A 505 18.91 8.30 22.49
CA THR A 505 19.44 9.21 21.47
C THR A 505 19.36 10.66 21.98
N THR A 506 20.51 11.23 22.31
CA THR A 506 20.63 12.61 22.82
C THR A 506 21.07 13.57 21.72
N PRO A 507 20.59 14.84 21.75
CA PRO A 507 21.11 15.90 20.90
C PRO A 507 22.62 16.05 20.96
N GLN A 508 23.27 16.23 19.81
CA GLN A 508 24.68 16.53 19.78
C GLN A 508 24.88 18.02 20.11
N ARG A 509 25.42 18.34 21.29
CA ARG A 509 25.80 19.72 21.61
C ARG A 509 26.82 20.21 20.58
N ARG A 510 26.41 21.11 19.70
CA ARG A 510 27.33 21.84 18.82
C ARG A 510 28.15 22.76 19.70
N GLN A 511 29.46 22.49 19.84
CA GLN A 511 30.38 23.50 20.35
C GLN A 511 30.49 24.59 19.28
N PRO A 512 30.21 25.86 19.60
CA PRO A 512 30.20 26.95 18.65
C PRO A 512 31.57 27.20 18.00
#